data_AF-A0A957KWU3-F1
#
_entry.id   AF-A0A957KWU3-F1
#
_cell.length_a   1.000
_cell.length_b   1.000
_cell.length_c   1.000
_cell.angle_alpha   90.00
_cell.angle_beta   90.00
_cell.angle_gamma   90.00
#
_symmetry.space_group_name_H-M   'P 1'
#
loop_
_entity.id
_entity.type
_entity.pdbx_description
1 polymer ?
#
loop_
_entity_poly.entity_id
_entity_poly.type
_entity_poly.pdbx_seq_one_letter_code
_entity_poly.pdbx_strand_id
1 'polypeptide(L)' 'MSFRIEKVGIIGAGTMGGGIAAHLANIGIPVVLLDIVPPNLSEAEKDDPRARNRIVQALYDRMAKARPANLARADRGDL' A
#
# COMPACT_ATOMS: atom_id res chain seq x y z
N MET A 1 -22.15 -10.10 -19.81
CA MET A 1 -21.94 -8.90 -18.98
C MET A 1 -20.49 -8.91 -18.52
N SER A 2 -19.71 -7.84 -18.73
CA SER A 2 -18.42 -7.68 -18.06
C SER A 2 -18.61 -6.79 -16.82
N PHE A 3 -18.02 -7.19 -15.72
CA PHE A 3 -17.96 -6.37 -14.50
C PHE A 3 -16.76 -5.43 -14.62
N ARG A 4 -16.99 -4.13 -14.47
CA ARG A 4 -15.92 -3.14 -14.44
C ARG A 4 -15.39 -3.03 -13.02
N ILE A 5 -14.07 -3.13 -12.86
CA ILE A 5 -13.40 -2.95 -11.57
C ILE A 5 -13.08 -1.45 -11.42
N GLU A 6 -13.70 -0.81 -10.42
CA GLU A 6 -13.49 0.62 -10.16
C GLU A 6 -12.48 0.89 -9.04
N LYS A 7 -12.32 -0.04 -8.09
CA LYS A 7 -11.42 0.07 -6.96
C LYS A 7 -11.10 -1.32 -6.40
N VAL A 8 -9.88 -1.52 -5.89
CA VAL A 8 -9.45 -2.81 -5.34
C VAL A 8 -8.96 -2.63 -3.90
N GLY A 9 -9.41 -3.52 -3.00
CA GLY A 9 -8.85 -3.66 -1.65
C GLY A 9 -7.85 -4.80 -1.60
N ILE A 10 -6.68 -4.58 -1.01
CA ILE A 10 -5.64 -5.59 -0.80
C ILE A 10 -5.35 -5.66 0.69
N ILE A 11 -5.40 -6.88 1.25
CA ILE A 11 -5.09 -7.15 2.65
C ILE A 11 -3.73 -7.85 2.70
N GLY A 12 -2.77 -7.23 3.36
CA GLY A 12 -1.37 -7.64 3.47
C GLY A 12 -0.44 -6.73 2.66
N ALA A 13 0.39 -5.97 3.34
CA ALA A 13 1.43 -5.08 2.80
C ALA A 13 2.82 -5.75 2.81
N GLY A 14 2.87 -7.04 2.50
CA GLY A 14 4.11 -7.75 2.19
C GLY A 14 4.56 -7.55 0.73
N THR A 15 5.66 -8.23 0.33
CA THR A 15 6.22 -8.14 -1.03
C THR A 15 5.19 -8.45 -2.12
N MET A 16 4.39 -9.51 -1.94
CA MET A 16 3.34 -9.91 -2.88
C MET A 16 2.22 -8.86 -2.97
N GLY A 17 1.71 -8.40 -1.83
CA GLY A 17 0.63 -7.42 -1.78
C GLY A 17 1.04 -6.07 -2.39
N GLY A 18 2.27 -5.64 -2.15
CA GLY A 18 2.85 -4.47 -2.80
C GLY A 18 2.99 -4.61 -4.32
N GLY A 19 3.46 -5.76 -4.80
CA GLY A 19 3.54 -6.03 -6.24
C GLY A 19 2.18 -5.97 -6.94
N ILE A 20 1.16 -6.60 -6.33
CA ILE A 20 -0.22 -6.56 -6.85
C ILE A 20 -0.76 -5.13 -6.84
N ALA A 21 -0.57 -4.40 -5.74
CA ALA A 21 -0.98 -3.00 -5.60
C ALA A 21 -0.34 -2.13 -6.70
N ALA A 22 0.96 -2.30 -6.93
CA ALA A 22 1.70 -1.55 -7.93
C ALA A 22 1.18 -1.80 -9.35
N HIS A 23 0.89 -3.06 -9.72
CA HIS A 23 0.35 -3.38 -11.04
C HIS A 23 -1.00 -2.68 -11.30
N LEU A 24 -1.90 -2.71 -10.31
CA LEU A 24 -3.22 -2.08 -10.42
C LEU A 24 -3.12 -0.55 -10.45
N ALA A 25 -2.30 0.03 -9.58
CA ALA A 25 -2.07 1.47 -9.54
C ALA A 25 -1.44 2.00 -10.85
N ASN A 26 -0.51 1.23 -11.43
CA ASN A 26 0.15 1.58 -12.70
C ASN A 26 -0.83 1.67 -13.87
N ILE A 27 -1.88 0.83 -13.88
CA ILE A 27 -2.95 0.89 -14.89
C ILE A 27 -4.09 1.85 -14.52
N GLY A 28 -3.98 2.56 -13.39
CA GLY A 28 -4.92 3.59 -12.98
C GLY A 28 -6.16 3.05 -12.25
N ILE A 29 -6.09 1.83 -11.72
CA ILE A 29 -7.12 1.32 -10.81
C ILE A 29 -6.74 1.75 -9.38
N PRO A 30 -7.58 2.53 -8.69
CA PRO A 30 -7.37 2.89 -7.29
C PRO A 30 -7.26 1.65 -6.39
N VAL A 31 -6.26 1.65 -5.51
CA VAL A 31 -6.00 0.55 -4.57
C VAL A 31 -6.08 1.06 -3.14
N VAL A 32 -6.75 0.32 -2.27
CA VAL A 32 -6.65 0.48 -0.81
C VAL A 32 -5.83 -0.69 -0.29
N LEU A 33 -4.67 -0.39 0.29
CA LEU A 33 -3.76 -1.38 0.87
C LEU A 33 -3.86 -1.33 2.39
N LEU A 34 -4.19 -2.46 3.02
CA LEU A 34 -4.36 -2.59 4.45
C LEU A 34 -3.42 -3.66 5.00
N ASP A 35 -2.89 -3.44 6.19
CA ASP A 35 -2.16 -4.47 6.94
C ASP A 35 -2.52 -4.40 8.42
N ILE A 36 -2.01 -5.33 9.20
CA ILE A 36 -2.15 -5.35 10.66
C ILE A 36 -1.55 -4.09 11.28
N VAL A 37 -2.04 -3.75 12.47
CA VAL A 37 -1.40 -2.72 13.31
C VAL A 37 -0.04 -3.29 13.78
N PRO A 38 1.05 -2.50 13.73
CA PRO A 38 2.35 -2.95 14.22
C PRO A 38 2.26 -3.50 15.64
N PRO A 39 2.88 -4.66 15.93
CA PRO A 39 3.01 -5.11 17.30
C PRO A 39 3.93 -4.14 18.06
N ASN A 40 3.63 -3.87 19.33
CA ASN A 40 4.42 -3.02 20.24
C ASN A 40 4.32 -1.49 20.01
N LEU A 41 3.15 -0.98 19.64
CA LEU A 41 2.89 0.46 19.75
C LEU A 41 2.80 0.87 21.23
N SER A 42 3.41 2.01 21.56
CA SER A 42 3.21 2.65 22.87
C SER A 42 1.77 3.17 23.01
N GLU A 43 1.31 3.44 24.24
CA GLU A 43 -0.04 3.97 24.48
C GLU A 43 -0.32 5.26 23.67
N ALA A 44 0.67 6.14 23.55
CA ALA A 44 0.56 7.38 22.78
C ALA A 44 0.43 7.14 21.27
N GLU A 45 0.96 6.02 20.75
CA GLU A 45 0.93 5.68 19.33
C GLU A 45 -0.32 4.90 18.92
N LYS A 46 -1.09 4.35 19.86
CA LYS A 46 -2.27 3.50 19.54
C LYS A 46 -3.35 4.24 18.76
N ASP A 47 -3.48 5.55 18.99
CA ASP A 47 -4.47 6.39 18.33
C ASP A 47 -3.87 7.22 17.16
N ASP A 48 -2.55 7.15 16.93
CA ASP A 48 -1.91 7.83 15.80
C ASP A 48 -2.05 7.01 14.51
N PRO A 49 -2.78 7.52 13.48
CA PRO A 49 -2.93 6.83 12.22
C PRO A 49 -1.58 6.52 11.52
N ARG A 50 -0.58 7.40 11.67
CA ARG A 50 0.75 7.17 11.06
C ARG A 50 1.47 6.00 11.72
N ALA A 51 1.41 5.91 13.04
CA ALA A 51 1.97 4.79 13.78
C ALA A 51 1.27 3.47 13.42
N ARG A 52 -0.06 3.49 13.32
CA ARG A 52 -0.86 2.32 12.92
C ARG A 52 -0.60 1.87 11.48
N ASN A 53 -0.33 2.80 10.57
CA ASN A 53 -0.08 2.51 9.15
C ASN A 53 1.40 2.25 8.82
N ARG A 54 2.29 2.17 9.82
CA ARG A 54 3.74 2.05 9.63
C ARG A 54 4.17 0.91 8.71
N ILE A 55 3.49 -0.24 8.74
CA ILE A 55 3.81 -1.39 7.87
C ILE A 55 3.53 -1.05 6.40
N VAL A 56 2.35 -0.48 6.12
CA VAL A 56 1.95 -0.07 4.78
C VAL A 56 2.88 1.03 4.25
N GLN A 57 3.21 2.00 5.10
CA GLN A 57 4.13 3.09 4.74
C GLN A 57 5.53 2.57 4.41
N ALA A 58 6.05 1.66 5.24
CA ALA A 58 7.37 1.07 5.01
C ALA A 58 7.43 0.26 3.70
N LEU A 59 6.36 -0.46 3.35
CA LEU A 59 6.26 -1.11 2.05
C LEU A 59 6.26 -0.09 0.92
N TYR A 60 5.43 0.96 1.01
CA TYR A 60 5.36 1.99 -0.03
C TYR A 60 6.71 2.66 -0.28
N ASP A 61 7.41 3.04 0.79
CA ASP A 61 8.75 3.61 0.68
C ASP A 61 9.74 2.66 -0.02
N ARG A 62 9.64 1.35 0.25
CA ARG A 62 10.46 0.33 -0.43
C ARG A 62 10.08 0.22 -1.90
N MET A 63 8.80 0.23 -2.23
CA MET A 63 8.32 0.14 -3.62
C MET A 63 8.73 1.36 -4.44
N ALA A 64 8.64 2.56 -3.85
CA ALA A 64 9.02 3.81 -4.50
C ALA A 64 10.54 3.92 -4.76
N LYS A 65 11.36 3.28 -3.91
CA LYS A 65 12.83 3.28 -4.02
C LYS A 65 13.41 2.07 -4.76
N ALA A 66 12.59 1.08 -5.11
CA ALA A 66 13.02 -0.16 -5.76
C ALA A 66 13.69 0.10 -7.11
N ARG A 67 14.62 -0.78 -7.51
CA ARG A 67 15.28 -0.77 -8.82
C ARG A 67 15.27 -2.18 -9.42
N PRO A 68 14.48 -2.45 -10.48
CA PRO A 68 13.58 -1.52 -11.17
C PRO A 68 12.42 -1.04 -10.28
N ALA A 69 11.85 0.12 -10.59
CA ALA A 69 10.77 0.70 -9.81
C ALA A 69 9.49 -0.13 -9.96
N ASN A 70 8.79 -0.36 -8.84
CA ASN A 70 7.50 -1.08 -8.86
C ASN A 70 6.39 -0.17 -9.41
N LEU A 71 6.42 1.11 -9.05
CA LEU A 71 5.49 2.11 -9.58
C LEU A 71 6.08 2.73 -10.86
N ALA A 72 5.30 2.72 -11.94
CA ALA A 72 5.68 3.27 -13.23
C ALA A 72 5.80 4.80 -13.21
N ARG A 73 5.07 5.46 -12.29
CA ARG A 73 5.18 6.89 -12.00
C ARG A 73 5.02 7.13 -10.50
N ALA A 74 5.74 8.12 -9.98
CA ALA A 74 5.72 8.46 -8.56
C ALA A 74 4.36 9.03 -8.09
N ASP A 75 3.51 9.52 -9.01
CA ASP A 75 2.18 10.06 -8.73
C ASP A 75 1.09 8.97 -8.58
N ARG A 76 1.45 7.69 -8.69
CA ARG A 76 0.51 6.56 -8.61
C ARG A 76 0.23 6.05 -7.20
N GLY A 77 0.82 6.67 -6.18
CA GLY A 77 0.47 6.39 -4.80
C GLY A 77 0.44 7.66 -3.95
N ASP A 78 -0.60 7.76 -3.14
CA ASP A 78 -0.83 8.77 -2.12
C ASP A 78 -1.10 8.05 -0.79
N LEU A 79 -0.03 7.85 0.00
CA LEU A 79 -0.13 7.39 1.40
C LEU A 79 0.17 8.53 2.36
#